data_AF-A0A2G4GA80-F1
#
_entry.id   AF-A0A2G4GA80-F1
#
_cell.length_a   1.000
_cell.length_b   1.000
_cell.length_c   1.000
_cell.angle_alpha   90.00
_cell.angle_beta   90.00
_cell.angle_gamma   90.00
#
_symmetry.space_group_name_H-M   'P 1'
#
loop_
_entity.id
_entity.type
_entity.pdbx_description
1 polymer ?
#
loop_
_entity_poly.entity_id
_entity_poly.type
_entity_poly.pdbx_seq_one_letter_code
_entity_poly.pdbx_strand_id
1 'polypeptide(L)'
;MTSPAPPRQLLPMTDLPADDQTFLKDLVKTARRKHHHVKWTDRDGTERITVLDQIEVVRFAKLAHKLGISKPELLRQAAHIPVTKSPPAAAAATASPDSA
;
A
#
# COMPACT_ATOMS: atom_id res chain seq x y z
N MET A 1 13.77 -40.81 29.64
CA MET A 1 14.80 -40.32 28.71
C MET A 1 14.09 -39.52 27.61
N THR A 2 14.05 -38.19 27.74
CA THR A 2 13.39 -37.31 26.75
C THR A 2 14.36 -37.06 25.61
N SER A 3 14.01 -37.51 24.40
CA SER A 3 14.78 -37.26 23.19
C SER A 3 14.72 -35.77 22.82
N PRO A 4 15.85 -35.11 22.50
CA PRO A 4 15.81 -33.72 22.04
C PRO A 4 15.17 -33.65 20.65
N ALA A 5 14.30 -32.66 20.45
CA ALA A 5 13.71 -32.37 19.14
C ALA A 5 14.82 -31.99 18.14
N PRO A 6 14.75 -32.45 16.87
CA PRO A 6 15.79 -32.14 15.89
C PRO A 6 15.84 -30.63 15.62
N PRO A 7 17.04 -30.07 15.32
CA PRO A 7 17.16 -28.67 14.95
C PRO A 7 16.32 -28.42 13.70
N ARG A 8 15.44 -27.40 13.76
CA ARG A 8 14.73 -26.89 12.59
C ARG A 8 15.78 -26.47 11.56
N GLN A 9 16.02 -27.32 10.57
CA GLN A 9 16.85 -26.94 9.45
C GLN A 9 16.11 -25.84 8.69
N LEU A 10 16.70 -24.65 8.68
CA LEU A 10 16.28 -23.58 7.79
C LEU A 10 16.57 -24.05 6.38
N LEU A 11 15.55 -24.54 5.67
CA LEU A 11 15.69 -24.86 4.26
C LEU A 11 16.27 -23.64 3.54
N PRO A 12 17.31 -23.81 2.71
CA PRO A 12 17.87 -22.69 1.96
C PRO A 12 16.75 -22.12 1.07
N MET A 13 16.50 -20.81 1.16
CA MET A 13 15.43 -20.13 0.39
C MET A 13 15.59 -20.30 -1.14
N THR A 14 16.73 -20.80 -1.60
CA THR A 14 17.06 -21.15 -2.98
C THR A 14 16.34 -22.40 -3.49
N ASP A 15 15.77 -23.23 -2.61
CA ASP A 15 15.02 -24.46 -2.97
C ASP A 15 13.52 -24.20 -3.21
N LEU A 16 13.09 -22.94 -3.07
CA LEU A 16 11.71 -22.54 -3.39
C LEU A 16 11.49 -22.52 -4.91
N PRO A 17 10.26 -22.73 -5.40
CA PRO A 17 9.89 -22.47 -6.79
C PRO A 17 10.32 -21.07 -7.24
N ALA A 18 10.64 -20.91 -8.53
CA ALA A 18 11.16 -19.65 -9.08
C ALA A 18 10.20 -18.46 -8.88
N ASP A 19 8.90 -18.72 -8.92
CA ASP A 19 7.85 -17.72 -8.67
C ASP A 19 7.88 -17.22 -7.22
N ASP A 20 7.98 -18.13 -6.25
CA ASP A 20 8.06 -17.79 -4.83
C ASP A 20 9.35 -17.01 -4.52
N GLN A 21 10.47 -17.41 -5.12
CA GLN A 21 11.72 -16.65 -5.00
C GLN A 21 11.60 -15.23 -5.59
N THR A 22 10.89 -15.07 -6.70
CA THR A 22 10.68 -13.77 -7.36
C THR A 22 9.78 -12.88 -6.52
N PHE A 23 8.67 -13.42 -6.02
CA PHE A 23 7.78 -12.73 -5.09
C PHE A 23 8.55 -12.25 -3.85
N LEU A 24 9.36 -13.10 -3.23
CA LEU A 24 10.14 -12.72 -2.05
C LEU A 24 11.17 -11.62 -2.36
N LYS A 25 11.83 -11.69 -3.53
CA LYS A 25 12.75 -10.62 -3.98
C LYS A 25 12.01 -9.29 -4.14
N ASP A 26 10.84 -9.30 -4.75
CA ASP A 26 10.02 -8.10 -4.94
C ASP A 26 9.41 -7.58 -3.64
N LEU A 27 9.02 -8.48 -2.74
CA LEU A 27 8.55 -8.14 -1.40
C LEU A 27 9.65 -7.44 -0.61
N VAL A 28 10.86 -8.00 -0.56
CA VAL A 28 12.02 -7.38 0.13
C VAL A 28 12.38 -6.05 -0.53
N LYS A 29 12.36 -5.97 -1.86
CA LYS A 29 12.62 -4.73 -2.59
C LYS A 29 11.59 -3.65 -2.27
N THR A 30 10.32 -4.02 -2.14
CA THR A 30 9.22 -3.11 -1.79
C THR A 30 9.31 -2.68 -0.33
N ALA A 31 9.60 -3.60 0.58
CA ALA A 31 9.78 -3.31 2.01
C ALA A 31 10.95 -2.36 2.28
N ARG A 32 12.00 -2.38 1.46
CA ARG A 32 13.15 -1.45 1.55
C ARG A 32 12.86 -0.06 1.00
N ARG A 33 11.69 0.18 0.38
CA ARG A 33 11.36 1.51 -0.15
C ARG A 33 11.20 2.49 0.99
N LYS A 34 11.85 3.64 0.86
CA LYS A 34 11.72 4.73 1.82
C LYS A 34 10.41 5.46 1.59
N HIS A 35 9.49 5.30 2.53
CA HIS A 35 8.23 6.02 2.53
C HIS A 35 8.46 7.46 3.03
N HIS A 36 7.81 8.42 2.39
CA HIS A 36 7.83 9.82 2.79
C HIS A 36 6.57 10.14 3.56
N HIS A 37 6.74 10.63 4.78
CA HIS A 37 5.65 11.03 5.64
C HIS A 37 5.40 12.52 5.48
N VAL A 38 4.18 12.89 5.10
CA VAL A 38 3.74 14.28 5.04
C VAL A 38 2.74 14.50 6.16
N LYS A 39 3.12 15.31 7.15
CA LYS A 39 2.22 15.77 8.19
C LYS A 39 1.45 16.98 7.69
N TRP A 40 0.13 17.01 7.89
CA TRP A 40 -0.74 18.11 7.47
C TRP A 40 -1.98 18.16 8.35
N THR A 41 -2.65 19.31 8.35
CA THR A 41 -3.91 19.52 9.09
C THR A 41 -5.06 19.47 8.11
N ASP A 42 -6.02 18.58 8.38
CA ASP A 42 -7.23 18.42 7.60
C ASP A 42 -8.25 19.53 7.89
N ARG A 43 -9.33 19.60 7.11
CA ARG A 43 -10.36 20.66 7.16
C ARG A 43 -11.08 20.78 8.51
N ASP A 44 -11.11 19.70 9.27
CA ASP A 44 -11.71 19.60 10.60
C ASP A 44 -10.72 19.99 11.72
N GLY A 45 -9.50 20.40 11.36
CA GLY A 45 -8.43 20.68 12.32
C GLY A 45 -7.66 19.44 12.78
N THR A 46 -8.02 18.24 12.29
CA THR A 46 -7.35 17.00 12.68
C THR A 46 -5.96 16.91 12.05
N GLU A 47 -4.94 16.63 12.86
CA GLU A 47 -3.61 16.31 12.35
C GLU A 47 -3.61 14.94 11.68
N ARG A 48 -3.14 14.89 10.43
CA ARG A 48 -3.02 13.66 9.65
C ARG A 48 -1.59 13.47 9.15
N ILE A 49 -1.22 12.21 8.98
CA ILE A 49 0.03 11.82 8.36
C ILE A 49 -0.31 10.97 7.15
N THR A 50 0.04 11.47 5.97
CA THR A 50 -0.06 10.70 4.73
C THR A 50 1.31 10.10 4.42
N VAL A 51 1.33 8.77 4.26
CA VAL A 51 2.51 8.02 3.84
C VAL A 51 2.48 7.94 2.32
N LEU A 52 3.56 8.39 1.68
CA LEU A 52 3.68 8.38 0.23
C LEU A 52 4.87 7.51 -0.20
N ASP A 53 4.63 6.71 -1.22
CA ASP A 53 5.68 5.96 -1.89
C ASP A 53 6.53 6.87 -2.78
N GLN A 54 7.74 6.43 -3.15
CA GLN A 54 8.66 7.27 -3.92
C GLN A 54 8.07 7.75 -5.26
N ILE A 55 7.27 6.91 -5.94
CA ILE A 55 6.58 7.28 -7.18
C ILE A 55 5.55 8.37 -6.92
N GLU A 56 4.78 8.23 -5.84
CA GLU A 56 3.76 9.18 -5.44
C GLU A 56 4.39 10.52 -5.06
N VAL A 57 5.50 10.52 -4.33
CA VAL A 57 6.23 11.73 -3.94
C VAL A 57 6.69 12.54 -5.14
N VAL A 58 7.18 11.89 -6.20
CA VAL A 58 7.59 12.58 -7.42
C VAL A 58 6.40 13.25 -8.10
N ARG A 59 5.28 12.52 -8.23
CA ARG A 59 4.04 13.08 -8.81
C ARG A 59 3.49 14.22 -7.94
N PHE A 60 3.50 14.03 -6.63
CA PHE A 60 3.01 14.97 -5.63
C PHE A 60 3.83 16.26 -5.61
N ALA A 61 5.16 16.15 -5.64
CA ALA A 61 6.07 17.30 -5.72
C ALA A 61 5.88 18.09 -7.02
N LYS A 62 5.68 17.40 -8.17
CA LYS A 62 5.37 18.07 -9.45
C LYS A 62 4.07 18.86 -9.38
N LEU A 63 3.02 18.30 -8.76
CA LEU A 63 1.74 19.00 -8.57
C LEU A 63 1.88 20.22 -7.65
N ALA A 64 2.55 20.06 -6.52
CA ALA A 64 2.80 21.14 -5.57
C ALA A 64 3.57 22.30 -6.24
N HIS A 65 4.62 21.98 -7.01
CA HIS A 65 5.39 22.97 -7.77
C HIS A 65 4.56 23.66 -8.86
N LYS A 66 3.74 22.90 -9.61
CA LYS A 66 2.85 23.47 -10.65
C LYS A 66 1.85 24.47 -10.07
N LEU A 67 1.37 24.22 -8.86
CA LEU A 67 0.41 25.08 -8.16
C LEU A 67 1.08 26.16 -7.30
N GLY A 68 2.40 26.12 -7.14
CA GLY A 68 3.14 27.07 -6.31
C GLY A 68 2.84 26.96 -4.80
N ILE A 69 2.35 25.82 -4.34
CA ILE A 69 1.95 25.59 -2.94
C ILE A 69 2.82 24.54 -2.25
N SER A 70 2.77 24.52 -0.93
CA SER A 70 3.47 23.51 -0.14
C SER A 70 2.78 22.15 -0.23
N LYS A 71 3.55 21.09 0.01
CA LYS A 71 3.06 19.69 0.11
C LYS A 71 1.88 19.51 1.09
N PRO A 72 1.93 19.99 2.34
CA PRO A 72 0.78 19.87 3.25
C PRO A 72 -0.42 20.70 2.79
N GLU A 73 -0.22 21.86 2.18
CA GLU A 73 -1.32 22.67 1.64
C GLU A 73 -2.01 21.97 0.47
N LEU A 74 -1.25 21.28 -0.39
CA LEU A 74 -1.81 20.46 -1.46
C LEU A 74 -2.71 19.34 -0.92
N LEU A 75 -2.33 18.67 0.19
CA LEU A 75 -3.18 17.67 0.83
C LEU A 75 -4.44 18.29 1.44
N ARG A 76 -4.29 19.46 2.09
CA ARG A 76 -5.42 20.20 2.64
C ARG A 76 -6.44 20.57 1.56
N GLN A 77 -5.98 21.09 0.43
CA GLN A 77 -6.85 21.42 -0.70
C GLN A 77 -7.47 20.16 -1.32
N ALA A 78 -6.68 19.09 -1.48
CA ALA A 78 -7.19 17.82 -2.00
C ALA A 78 -8.32 17.22 -1.13
N ALA A 79 -8.28 17.41 0.18
CA ALA A 79 -9.33 16.97 1.10
C ALA A 79 -10.70 17.65 0.88
N HIS A 80 -10.72 18.77 0.13
CA HIS A 80 -11.96 19.47 -0.24
C HIS A 80 -12.54 18.99 -1.57
N ILE A 81 -11.83 18.14 -2.32
CA ILE A 81 -12.33 17.60 -3.58
C ILE A 81 -13.48 16.64 -3.26
N PRO A 82 -14.71 16.90 -3.75
CA PRO A 82 -15.84 16.03 -3.50
C PRO A 82 -15.57 14.65 -4.12
N VAL A 83 -15.67 13.61 -3.30
CA VAL A 83 -15.64 12.23 -3.80
C VAL A 83 -17.01 11.96 -4.41
N THR A 84 -17.12 12.01 -5.73
CA THR A 84 -18.27 11.41 -6.41
C THR A 84 -18.30 9.94 -6.02
N LYS A 85 -19.35 9.53 -5.30
CA LYS A 85 -19.56 8.15 -4.92
C LYS A 85 -19.82 7.36 -6.20
N SER A 86 -18.78 6.78 -6.78
CA SER A 86 -18.96 5.69 -7.74
C SER A 86 -19.79 4.62 -7.02
N PRO A 87 -20.94 4.19 -7.57
CA PRO A 87 -21.73 3.15 -6.95
C PRO A 87 -20.83 1.92 -6.73
N PRO A 88 -20.97 1.22 -5.60
CA PRO A 88 -20.19 0.01 -5.36
C PRO A 88 -20.45 -0.94 -6.53
N ALA A 89 -19.37 -1.32 -7.22
CA ALA A 89 -19.41 -2.37 -8.21
C ALA A 89 -20.12 -3.56 -7.58
N ALA A 90 -21.24 -3.95 -8.20
CA ALA A 90 -22.16 -4.93 -7.69
C ALA A 90 -21.42 -6.14 -7.12
N ALA A 91 -21.74 -6.47 -5.88
CA ALA A 91 -21.74 -7.86 -5.45
C ALA A 91 -22.59 -8.65 -6.46
N ALA A 92 -21.95 -9.20 -7.50
CA ALA A 92 -22.52 -10.22 -8.34
C ALA A 92 -22.56 -11.51 -7.52
N ALA A 93 -23.52 -11.56 -6.60
CA ALA A 93 -24.06 -12.78 -6.09
C ALA A 93 -25.04 -13.33 -7.14
N THR A 94 -24.66 -14.44 -7.76
CA THR A 94 -25.56 -15.50 -8.24
C THR A 94 -24.71 -16.77 -8.16
N ALA A 95 -24.59 -17.40 -7.00
CA ALA A 95 -25.56 -18.41 -6.53
C ALA A 95 -26.00 -19.30 -7.69
N SER A 96 -25.36 -20.47 -7.80
CA SER A 96 -25.82 -21.61 -8.59
C SER A 96 -27.27 -21.94 -8.28
N PRO A 97 -28.00 -22.46 -9.28
CA PRO A 97 -28.81 -23.63 -9.02
C PRO A 97 -28.43 -24.77 -9.98
N ASP A 98 -28.15 -25.88 -9.32
CA ASP A 98 -28.27 -27.27 -9.75
C ASP A 98 -29.57 -27.52 -10.57
N SER A 99 -29.47 -28.31 -11.64
CA SER A 99 -30.60 -29.10 -12.19
C SER A 99 -30.09 -30.23 -13.08
N ALA A 100 -30.29 -31.44 -12.55
CA ALA A 100 -30.58 -32.76 -13.12
C ALA A 100 -30.49 -32.97 -14.65
#